data_AF-A0A268NWG9-F1
#
_entry.id   AF-A0A268NWG9-F1
#
_cell.length_a   1.000
_cell.length_b   1.000
_cell.length_c   1.000
_cell.angle_alpha   90.00
_cell.angle_beta   90.00
_cell.angle_gamma   90.00
#
_symmetry.space_group_name_H-M   'P 1'
#
loop_
_entity.id
_entity.type
_entity.pdbx_description
1 polymer ?
#
loop_
_entity_poly.entity_id
_entity_poly.type
_entity_poly.pdbx_seq_one_letter_code
_entity_poly.pdbx_strand_id
1 'polypeptide(L)' 'MKIVDYLFRLLIVTFCLLSLTLSTPLASTFFVAILFLYFVFLFFKEKDRKWRYLNLVLGFFFLFLVLLFT' A
#
# COMPACT_ATOMS: atom_id res chain seq x y z
N MET A 1 -10.73 14.08 7.60
CA MET A 1 -9.93 13.04 6.91
C MET A 1 -10.02 11.64 7.56
N LYS A 2 -11.13 11.25 8.21
CA LYS A 2 -11.30 9.89 8.77
C LYS A 2 -11.93 8.93 7.74
N ILE A 3 -12.89 9.42 6.96
CA ILE A 3 -13.58 8.64 5.91
C ILE A 3 -12.61 8.12 4.84
N VAL A 4 -11.67 8.95 4.39
CA VAL A 4 -10.66 8.57 3.38
C VAL A 4 -9.75 7.46 3.90
N ASP A 5 -9.36 7.49 5.18
CA ASP A 5 -8.58 6.40 5.80
C ASP A 5 -9.35 5.09 5.81
N TYR A 6 -10.64 5.13 6.16
CA TYR A 6 -11.48 3.94 6.18
C TYR A 6 -11.67 3.36 4.78
N LEU A 7 -11.86 4.22 3.77
CA LEU A 7 -11.91 3.81 2.36
C LEU A 7 -10.62 3.10 1.93
N PHE A 8 -9.44 3.68 2.24
CA PHE A 8 -8.17 3.04 1.92
C PHE A 8 -7.98 1.71 2.64
N ARG A 9 -8.31 1.63 3.94
CA ARG A 9 -8.22 0.37 4.70
C ARG A 9 -9.14 -0.70 4.11
N LEU A 10 -10.36 -0.33 3.74
CA LEU A 10 -11.32 -1.25 3.13
C LEU A 10 -10.81 -1.73 1.77
N LEU A 11 -10.23 -0.84 0.97
CA LEU A 11 -9.64 -1.16 -0.34
C LEU A 11 -8.42 -2.08 -0.21
N ILE A 12 -7.56 -1.89 0.78
CA ILE A 12 -6.43 -2.79 1.06
C ILE A 12 -6.95 -4.19 1.44
N VAL A 13 -7.96 -4.27 2.32
CA VAL A 13 -8.52 -5.56 2.75
C VAL A 13 -9.16 -6.31 1.59
N THR A 14 -9.93 -5.63 0.75
CA THR A 14 -10.57 -6.27 -0.41
C THR A 14 -9.53 -6.77 -1.42
N PHE A 15 -8.52 -5.98 -1.76
CA PHE A 15 -7.46 -6.42 -2.68
C PHE A 15 -6.52 -7.47 -2.08
N CYS A 16 -6.32 -7.49 -0.75
CA CYS A 16 -5.59 -8.55 -0.07
C CYS A 16 -6.32 -9.90 -0.24
N LEU A 17 -7.64 -9.92 0.03
CA LEU A 17 -8.48 -11.10 -0.18
C LEU A 17 -8.53 -11.51 -1.66
N LEU A 18 -8.58 -10.54 -2.58
CA LEU A 18 -8.62 -10.80 -4.01
C LEU A 18 -7.28 -11.38 -4.53
N SER A 19 -6.15 -10.89 -4.00
CA SER A 19 -4.82 -11.44 -4.26
C SER A 19 -4.67 -12.88 -3.76
N LEU A 20 -5.16 -13.17 -2.55
CA LEU A 20 -5.15 -14.52 -1.97
C LEU A 20 -6.04 -15.50 -2.74
N THR A 21 -7.16 -15.05 -3.29
CA THR A 21 -8.14 -15.90 -3.98
C THR A 21 -7.81 -16.13 -5.45
N LEU A 22 -7.33 -15.12 -6.18
CA LEU A 22 -7.03 -15.27 -7.60
C LEU A 22 -5.65 -15.88 -7.88
N SER A 23 -4.70 -15.87 -6.94
CA SER A 23 -3.34 -16.45 -7.12
C SER A 23 -2.68 -16.12 -8.47
N THR A 24 -3.01 -14.96 -9.03
CA THR A 24 -2.41 -14.46 -10.27
C THR A 24 -1.33 -13.43 -9.92
N PRO A 25 -0.19 -13.43 -10.62
CA PRO A 25 0.89 -12.47 -10.37
C PRO A 25 0.47 -11.01 -10.62
N LEU A 26 -0.55 -10.81 -11.46
CA LEU A 26 -1.19 -9.52 -11.70
C LEU A 26 -1.95 -9.01 -10.45
N ALA A 27 -2.69 -9.88 -9.75
CA ALA A 27 -3.43 -9.45 -8.56
C ALA A 27 -2.50 -9.03 -7.42
N SER A 28 -1.36 -9.73 -7.24
CA SER A 28 -0.35 -9.37 -6.24
C SER A 28 0.37 -8.06 -6.55
N THR A 29 0.66 -7.79 -7.83
CA THR A 29 1.25 -6.50 -8.26
C THR A 29 0.29 -5.34 -8.04
N PHE A 30 -0.99 -5.50 -8.39
CA PHE A 30 -2.02 -4.49 -8.12
C PHE A 30 -2.20 -4.22 -6.62
N PHE A 31 -2.20 -5.27 -5.79
CA PHE A 31 -2.29 -5.14 -4.34
C PHE A 31 -1.11 -4.32 -3.76
N VAL A 32 0.11 -4.60 -4.20
CA VAL A 32 1.29 -3.86 -3.72
C VAL A 32 1.31 -2.41 -4.22
N ALA A 33 0.87 -2.15 -5.46
CA ALA A 33 0.72 -0.78 -5.95
C ALA A 33 -0.28 0.04 -5.11
N ILE A 34 -1.39 -0.57 -4.69
CA ILE A 34 -2.37 0.04 -3.79
C ILE A 34 -1.77 0.31 -2.40
N LEU A 35 -1.04 -0.65 -1.85
CA LEU A 35 -0.31 -0.49 -0.58
C LEU A 35 0.69 0.66 -0.64
N PHE A 36 1.44 0.77 -1.73
CA PHE A 36 2.35 1.89 -1.96
C PHE A 36 1.61 3.22 -1.96
N LEU A 37 0.49 3.31 -2.70
CA LEU A 37 -0.33 4.52 -2.75
C LEU A 37 -0.84 4.92 -1.35
N TYR A 38 -1.19 3.94 -0.52
CA TYR A 38 -1.60 4.16 0.86
C TYR A 38 -0.48 4.73 1.73
N PHE A 39 0.74 4.19 1.62
CA PHE A 39 1.90 4.72 2.35
C PHE A 39 2.28 6.14 1.89
N VAL A 40 2.17 6.42 0.59
CA VAL A 40 2.35 7.77 0.04
C VAL A 40 1.28 8.72 0.59
N PHE A 41 0.02 8.28 0.64
CA PHE A 41 -1.06 9.06 1.24
C PHE A 41 -0.82 9.35 2.72
N LEU A 42 -0.37 8.35 3.50
CA LEU A 42 0.04 8.52 4.89
C LEU A 42 1.17 9.55 5.03
N PHE A 43 2.16 9.53 4.14
CA PHE A 43 3.25 10.52 4.14
C PHE A 43 2.76 11.96 4.02
N PHE A 44 1.78 12.24 3.16
CA PHE A 44 1.21 13.58 3.02
C PHE A 44 0.31 13.97 4.19
N LYS A 45 -0.36 12.98 4.80
CA LYS A 45 -1.29 13.19 5.90
C LYS A 45 -0.58 13.42 7.24
N GLU A 46 0.57 12.80 7.45
CA GLU A 46 1.25 12.79 8.74
C GLU A 46 2.05 14.08 8.95
N LYS A 47 1.58 14.90 9.90
CA LYS A 47 2.19 16.20 10.23
C LYS A 47 3.49 16.04 11.02
N ASP A 48 3.62 14.94 11.77
CA ASP A 48 4.80 14.61 12.56
C ASP A 48 5.89 13.95 11.70
N ARG A 49 7.03 14.64 11.57
CA ARG A 49 8.11 14.22 10.67
C ARG A 49 8.74 12.86 10.97
N LYS A 50 8.62 12.33 12.19
CA LYS A 50 9.32 11.11 12.62
C LYS A 50 8.84 9.85 11.89
N TRP A 51 7.53 9.69 11.69
CA TRP A 51 6.94 8.49 11.09
C TRP A 51 6.69 8.63 9.59
N ARG A 52 6.60 9.88 9.13
CA ARG A 52 6.41 10.25 7.74
C ARG A 52 7.44 9.59 6.82
N TYR A 53 8.74 9.74 7.09
CA TYR A 53 9.78 9.14 6.24
C TYR A 53 9.81 7.60 6.32
N LEU A 54 9.48 7.03 7.47
CA LEU A 54 9.34 5.58 7.64
C LEU A 54 8.26 5.00 6.73
N ASN A 55 7.11 5.67 6.65
CA ASN A 55 6.01 5.28 5.76
C ASN A 55 6.45 5.29 4.28
N LEU A 56 7.24 6.27 3.87
CA LEU A 56 7.71 6.39 2.50
C LEU A 56 8.79 5.33 2.16
N VAL A 57 9.70 5.05 3.10
CA VAL A 57 10.70 3.97 2.96
C VAL A 57 10.02 2.61 2.88
N LEU A 58 9.01 2.34 3.71
CA LEU A 58 8.24 1.10 3.65
C LEU A 58 7.52 0.95 2.31
N GLY A 59 6.86 1.99 1.83
CA GLY A 59 6.23 1.99 0.51
C GLY A 59 7.22 1.63 -0.60
N PHE A 60 8.36 2.34 -0.67
CA PHE A 60 9.38 2.07 -1.68
C PHE A 60 9.98 0.67 -1.56
N PHE A 61 10.18 0.16 -0.35
CA PHE A 61 10.68 -1.19 -0.12
C PHE A 61 9.74 -2.24 -0.70
N PHE A 62 8.42 -2.13 -0.45
CA PHE A 62 7.44 -3.06 -1.01
C PHE A 62 7.39 -3.01 -2.54
N LEU A 63 7.47 -1.81 -3.11
CA LEU A 63 7.44 -1.62 -4.56
C LEU A 63 8.71 -2.20 -5.23
N PHE A 64 9.88 -1.96 -4.63
CA PHE A 64 11.15 -2.52 -5.10
C PHE A 64 11.16 -4.06 -5.01
N LEU A 65 10.64 -4.62 -3.92
CA LEU A 65 10.55 -6.07 -3.73
C LEU A 65 9.69 -6.70 -4.84
N VAL A 66 8.53 -6.14 -5.15
CA VAL A 66 7.71 -6.64 -6.26
C VAL A 66 8.46 -6.57 -7.58
N LEU A 67 9.09 -5.44 -7.89
CA LEU A 67 9.84 -5.25 -9.14
C LEU A 67 11.03 -6.21 -9.30
N LEU A 68 11.58 -6.71 -8.18
CA LEU A 68 12.66 -7.70 -8.16
C LEU A 68 12.15 -9.13 -8.43
N PHE A 69 10.91 -9.43 -8.02
CA PHE A 69 10.32 -10.78 -8.05
C PHE A 69 9.30 -11.00 -9.19
N THR A 70 8.89 -9.95 -9.91
CA THR A 70 8.13 -10.01 -11.17
C THR A 70 9.05 -10.04 -12.37
#